data_AF-A0AAN6VXI7-F1
#
_entry.id   AF-A0AAN6VXI7-F1
#
_cell.length_a   1.000
_cell.length_b   1.000
_cell.length_c   1.000
_cell.angle_alpha   90.00
_cell.angle_beta   90.00
_cell.angle_gamma   90.00
#
_symmetry.space_group_name_H-M   'P 1'
#
loop_
_entity.id
_entity.type
_entity.pdbx_description
1 polymer ?
#
loop_
_entity_poly.entity_id
_entity_poly.type
_entity_poly.pdbx_seq_one_letter_code
_entity_poly.pdbx_strand_id
1 'polypeptide(L)'
;MSHRVQKKRHRKTDQATALSISIRERGCEIMPCTRCFTLDLSCFLAQGSTRCSECVRLKIPCDGTDVGSALARNLEVQQELEKEEEELENQLSSLAARLARIKRTRRSLRDRETQLFNRGMMEEEAQLLAFSPPGPSTQTAPSVPHVAPPPEHDSFFDWTSVPPGWPDQDFANGSAAFAGGTAPDSHLTPGLPPDPVADPSRCSPPLVVQGSSDGTPPTSQGS
;
A
#
# COMPACT_ATOMS: atom_id res chain seq x y z
N MET A 1 2.48 -17.41 -66.27
CA MET A 1 3.48 -16.77 -65.40
C MET A 1 2.91 -15.43 -64.93
N SER A 2 2.57 -15.31 -63.65
CA SER A 2 1.86 -14.14 -63.12
C SER A 2 2.85 -13.04 -62.78
N HIS A 3 2.96 -12.02 -63.64
CA HIS A 3 3.76 -10.83 -63.37
C HIS A 3 3.07 -9.95 -62.33
N ARG A 4 3.27 -10.27 -61.04
CA ARG A 4 2.81 -9.41 -59.95
C ARG A 4 3.68 -8.16 -59.92
N VAL A 5 3.16 -7.06 -60.46
CA VAL A 5 3.80 -5.73 -60.37
C VAL A 5 3.92 -5.35 -58.89
N GLN A 6 5.16 -5.33 -58.38
CA GLN A 6 5.43 -4.84 -57.04
C GLN A 6 5.33 -3.31 -57.05
N LYS A 7 4.41 -2.77 -56.25
CA LYS A 7 4.33 -1.33 -56.03
C LYS A 7 5.64 -0.86 -55.36
N LYS A 8 6.20 0.23 -55.88
CA LYS A 8 7.43 0.84 -55.35
C LYS A 8 7.23 1.18 -53.86
N ARG A 9 8.17 0.75 -53.02
CA ARG A 9 8.15 1.08 -51.59
C ARG A 9 8.35 2.57 -51.40
N HIS A 10 7.76 3.11 -50.34
CA HIS A 10 7.91 4.52 -50.00
C HIS A 10 9.32 4.77 -49.43
N ARG A 11 10.01 5.79 -49.92
CA ARG A 11 11.41 6.13 -49.55
C ARG A 11 11.65 6.16 -48.03
N LYS A 12 10.70 6.68 -47.24
CA LYS A 12 10.79 6.69 -45.76
C LYS A 12 10.83 5.29 -45.13
N THR A 13 10.19 4.30 -45.74
CA THR A 13 10.22 2.92 -45.25
C THR A 13 11.57 2.27 -45.53
N ASP A 14 12.14 2.53 -46.70
CA ASP A 14 13.47 2.03 -47.04
C ASP A 14 14.53 2.69 -46.16
N GLN A 15 14.42 4.00 -45.88
CA GLN A 15 15.31 4.69 -44.96
C GLN A 15 15.22 4.16 -43.52
N ALA A 16 14.01 3.91 -42.99
CA ALA A 16 13.83 3.33 -41.66
C ALA A 16 14.42 1.92 -41.57
N THR A 17 14.25 1.11 -42.62
CA THR A 17 14.83 -0.23 -42.71
C THR A 17 16.36 -0.17 -42.73
N ALA A 18 16.94 0.66 -43.58
CA ALA A 18 18.39 0.87 -43.65
C ALA A 18 18.95 1.37 -42.30
N LEU A 19 18.26 2.29 -41.64
CA LEU A 19 18.66 2.77 -40.31
C LEU A 19 18.63 1.64 -39.27
N SER A 20 17.55 0.85 -39.22
CA SER A 20 17.42 -0.28 -38.29
C SER A 20 18.52 -1.34 -38.47
N ILE A 21 18.89 -1.65 -39.72
CA ILE A 21 20.01 -2.56 -40.03
C ILE A 21 21.32 -1.95 -39.51
N SER A 22 21.57 -0.67 -39.79
CA SER A 22 22.78 -0.01 -39.35
C SER A 22 22.91 0.12 -37.82
N ILE A 23 21.78 0.22 -37.10
CA ILE A 23 21.72 0.18 -35.63
C ILE A 23 22.01 -1.23 -35.12
N ARG A 24 21.48 -2.26 -35.78
CA ARG A 24 21.73 -3.65 -35.39
C ARG A 24 23.19 -4.06 -35.59
N GLU A 25 23.83 -3.58 -36.66
CA GLU A 25 25.23 -3.92 -36.99
C GLU A 25 26.26 -3.16 -36.15
N ARG A 26 25.97 -1.90 -35.80
CA ARG A 26 26.91 -1.00 -35.10
C ARG A 26 26.52 -0.68 -33.66
N GLY A 27 25.30 -1.01 -33.27
CA GLY A 27 24.78 -0.76 -31.94
C GLY A 27 25.17 -1.83 -30.95
N CYS A 28 24.97 -1.50 -29.68
CA CYS A 28 25.20 -2.39 -28.55
C CYS A 28 23.88 -3.00 -28.12
N GLU A 29 23.92 -4.24 -27.67
CA GLU A 29 22.80 -4.82 -26.94
C GLU A 29 22.65 -4.08 -25.61
N ILE A 30 21.47 -3.53 -25.37
CA ILE A 30 21.11 -2.80 -24.16
C ILE A 30 19.95 -3.50 -23.46
N MET A 31 19.64 -3.04 -22.24
CA MET A 31 18.40 -3.44 -21.56
C MET A 31 17.21 -3.28 -22.52
N PRO A 32 16.36 -4.32 -22.67
CA PRO A 32 15.26 -4.26 -23.61
C PRO A 32 14.27 -3.17 -23.23
N CYS A 33 13.82 -2.40 -24.23
CA CYS A 33 12.68 -1.50 -24.06
C CYS A 33 11.40 -2.31 -23.80
N THR A 34 10.35 -1.70 -23.26
CA THR A 34 9.11 -2.40 -22.87
C THR A 34 8.57 -3.31 -23.98
N ARG A 35 8.62 -2.85 -25.22
CA ARG A 35 8.14 -3.64 -26.36
C ARG A 35 9.07 -4.79 -26.74
N CYS A 36 10.38 -4.57 -26.74
CA CYS A 36 11.32 -5.64 -27.02
C CYS A 36 11.26 -6.71 -25.94
N PHE A 37 11.10 -6.31 -24.67
CA PHE A 37 10.91 -7.22 -23.55
C PHE A 37 9.64 -8.07 -23.68
N THR A 38 8.49 -7.44 -23.95
CA THR A 38 7.21 -8.16 -24.09
C THR A 38 7.16 -9.14 -25.27
N LEU A 39 8.00 -8.92 -26.29
CA LEU A 39 8.08 -9.78 -27.48
C LEU A 39 9.29 -10.70 -27.48
N ASP A 40 10.07 -10.72 -26.40
CA ASP A 40 11.31 -11.49 -26.25
C ASP A 40 12.30 -11.26 -27.41
N LEU A 41 12.54 -9.97 -27.72
CA LEU A 41 13.44 -9.53 -28.78
C LEU A 41 14.69 -8.87 -28.20
N SER A 42 15.85 -9.18 -28.78
CA SER A 42 17.12 -8.51 -28.51
C SER A 42 17.05 -7.02 -28.88
N CYS A 43 17.40 -6.13 -27.95
CA CYS A 43 17.29 -4.69 -28.12
C CYS A 43 18.67 -4.06 -28.42
N PHE A 44 18.88 -3.64 -29.66
CA PHE A 44 20.12 -2.97 -30.06
C PHE A 44 19.94 -1.47 -30.17
N LEU A 45 20.83 -0.70 -29.56
CA LEU A 45 20.85 0.77 -29.64
C LEU A 45 22.24 1.25 -30.09
N ALA A 46 22.25 2.14 -31.09
CA ALA A 46 23.47 2.78 -31.57
C ALA A 46 23.66 4.15 -30.91
N GLN A 47 24.91 4.58 -30.79
CA GLN A 47 25.26 5.88 -30.23
C GLN A 47 24.57 7.01 -31.01
N GLY A 48 23.91 7.92 -30.28
CA GLY A 48 23.15 9.03 -30.85
C GLY A 48 21.76 8.68 -31.38
N SER A 49 21.37 7.40 -31.39
CA SER A 49 19.97 7.02 -31.63
C SER A 49 19.18 7.07 -30.33
N THR A 50 17.98 7.64 -30.38
CA THR A 50 17.00 7.60 -29.28
C THR A 50 16.12 6.35 -29.32
N ARG A 51 16.25 5.52 -30.36
CA ARG A 51 15.37 4.36 -30.60
C ARG A 51 16.17 3.13 -30.98
N CYS A 52 15.77 1.97 -30.45
CA CYS A 52 16.38 0.70 -30.79
C CYS A 52 16.07 0.26 -32.23
N SER A 53 16.82 -0.71 -32.75
CA SER A 53 16.70 -1.23 -34.12
C SER A 53 15.26 -1.63 -34.48
N GLU A 54 14.58 -2.40 -33.62
CA GLU A 54 13.22 -2.88 -33.86
C GLU A 54 12.17 -1.75 -33.83
N CYS A 55 12.27 -0.83 -32.87
CA CYS A 55 11.36 0.31 -32.80
C CYS A 55 11.55 1.28 -33.98
N VAL A 56 12.77 1.45 -34.47
CA VAL A 56 13.05 2.21 -35.70
C VAL A 56 12.44 1.51 -36.91
N ARG A 57 12.62 0.20 -37.06
CA ARG A 57 12.08 -0.60 -38.17
C ARG A 57 10.55 -0.48 -38.25
N LEU A 58 9.90 -0.50 -37.09
CA LEU A 58 8.44 -0.41 -36.95
C LEU A 58 7.90 1.02 -36.90
N LYS A 59 8.78 2.02 -36.81
CA LYS A 59 8.46 3.45 -36.72
C LYS A 59 7.56 3.80 -35.53
N ILE A 60 7.82 3.18 -34.39
CA ILE A 60 7.14 3.41 -33.11
C ILE A 60 8.07 4.15 -32.13
N PRO A 61 7.53 4.80 -31.08
CA PRO A 61 8.36 5.31 -30.00
C PRO A 61 9.10 4.17 -29.28
N CYS A 62 10.25 4.50 -28.70
CA CYS A 62 11.08 3.57 -27.93
C CYS A 62 11.36 4.21 -26.58
N ASP A 63 11.13 3.46 -25.52
CA ASP A 63 11.38 3.82 -24.12
C ASP A 63 12.74 3.32 -23.61
N GLY A 64 13.49 2.59 -24.45
CA GLY A 64 14.76 1.92 -24.08
C GLY A 64 15.86 2.84 -23.53
N THR A 65 15.90 4.11 -23.91
CA THR A 65 16.89 5.07 -23.35
C THR A 65 16.54 5.54 -21.95
N ASP A 66 15.26 5.51 -21.61
CA ASP A 66 14.72 6.17 -20.41
C ASP A 66 14.40 5.15 -19.31
N VAL A 67 14.55 3.84 -19.57
CA VAL A 67 14.22 2.80 -18.59
C VAL A 67 15.04 2.98 -17.30
N GLY A 68 16.34 3.29 -17.41
CA GLY A 68 17.18 3.52 -16.24
C GLY A 68 16.76 4.73 -15.41
N SER A 69 16.42 5.85 -16.05
CA SER A 69 15.99 7.07 -15.35
C SER A 69 14.55 6.96 -14.82
N ALA A 70 13.67 6.23 -15.51
CA ALA A 70 12.35 5.88 -15.02
C ALA A 70 12.43 4.96 -13.80
N LEU A 71 13.30 3.94 -13.83
CA LEU A 71 13.53 3.05 -12.70
C LEU A 71 14.07 3.81 -11.48
N ALA A 72 15.07 4.68 -11.66
CA ALA A 72 15.61 5.50 -10.57
C ALA A 72 14.52 6.37 -9.90
N ARG A 73 13.70 7.07 -10.70
CA ARG A 73 12.58 7.87 -10.18
C ARG A 73 11.54 7.02 -9.45
N ASN A 74 11.22 5.83 -9.97
CA ASN A 74 10.29 4.93 -9.31
C ASN A 74 10.82 4.45 -7.94
N LEU A 75 12.12 4.17 -7.85
CA LEU A 75 12.76 3.79 -6.57
C LEU A 75 12.76 4.95 -5.57
N GLU A 76 13.01 6.18 -6.03
CA GLU A 76 12.92 7.38 -5.17
C GLU A 76 11.50 7.56 -4.64
N VAL A 77 10.49 7.51 -5.50
CA VAL A 77 9.07 7.62 -5.11
C VAL A 77 8.68 6.49 -4.16
N GLN A 78 9.12 5.26 -4.43
CA GLN A 78 8.87 4.13 -3.54
C GLN A 78 9.46 4.38 -2.14
N GLN A 79 10.70 4.87 -2.07
CA GLN A 79 11.34 5.18 -0.80
C GLN A 79 10.64 6.32 -0.04
N GLU A 80 10.12 7.32 -0.75
CA GLU A 80 9.32 8.39 -0.14
C GLU A 80 8.01 7.85 0.45
N LEU A 81 7.32 6.97 -0.29
CA LEU A 81 6.09 6.33 0.17
C LEU A 81 6.33 5.43 1.39
N GLU A 82 7.41 4.66 1.41
CA GLU A 82 7.78 3.81 2.56
C GLU A 82 8.02 4.65 3.83
N LYS A 83 8.62 5.84 3.70
CA LYS A 83 8.80 6.77 4.83
C LYS A 83 7.48 7.38 5.31
N GLU A 84 6.60 7.73 4.38
CA GLU A 84 5.27 8.26 4.71
C GLU A 84 4.42 7.19 5.41
N GLU A 85 4.50 5.94 4.95
CA GLU A 85 3.85 4.79 5.59
C GLU A 85 4.35 4.61 7.03
N GLU A 86 5.67 4.58 7.25
CA GLU A 86 6.25 4.45 8.60
C GLU A 86 5.80 5.58 9.54
N GLU A 87 5.74 6.83 9.07
CA GLU A 87 5.26 7.97 9.85
C GLU A 87 3.78 7.81 10.22
N LEU A 88 2.92 7.39 9.28
CA LEU A 88 1.51 7.14 9.54
C LEU A 88 1.29 5.98 10.52
N GLU A 89 2.06 4.91 10.41
CA GLU A 89 2.04 3.80 11.37
C GLU A 89 2.43 4.26 12.78
N ASN A 90 3.46 5.10 12.89
CA ASN A 90 3.87 5.71 14.16
C ASN A 90 2.74 6.57 14.76
N GLN A 91 2.07 7.38 13.94
CA GLN A 91 0.91 8.16 14.37
C GLN A 91 -0.26 7.29 14.84
N LEU A 92 -0.58 6.24 14.08
CA LEU A 92 -1.62 5.27 14.44
C LEU A 92 -1.31 4.58 15.77
N SER A 93 -0.07 4.17 16.00
CA SER A 93 0.36 3.54 17.25
C SER A 93 0.19 4.50 18.45
N SER A 94 0.54 5.78 18.27
CA SER A 94 0.39 6.84 19.28
C SER A 94 -1.09 7.09 19.62
N LEU A 95 -1.93 7.21 18.60
CA LEU A 95 -3.37 7.39 18.78
C LEU A 95 -4.02 6.17 19.45
N ALA A 96 -3.64 4.95 19.05
CA ALA A 96 -4.10 3.72 19.68
C ALA A 96 -3.71 3.67 21.17
N ALA A 97 -2.48 4.04 21.51
CA ALA A 97 -2.03 4.12 22.90
C ALA A 97 -2.83 5.16 23.72
N ARG A 98 -3.11 6.34 23.13
CA ARG A 98 -3.93 7.38 23.77
C ARG A 98 -5.37 6.92 23.98
N LEU A 99 -5.96 6.28 23.00
CA LEU A 99 -7.31 5.69 23.09
C LEU A 99 -7.37 4.60 24.15
N ALA A 100 -6.35 3.73 24.24
CA ALA A 100 -6.24 2.72 25.29
C ALA A 100 -6.18 3.34 26.69
N ARG A 101 -5.45 4.45 26.87
CA ARG A 101 -5.42 5.21 28.13
C ARG A 101 -6.79 5.77 28.48
N ILE A 102 -7.48 6.43 27.53
CA ILE A 102 -8.83 6.96 27.73
C ILE A 102 -9.81 5.84 28.13
N LYS A 103 -9.77 4.69 27.44
CA LYS A 103 -10.61 3.53 27.79
C LYS A 103 -10.33 3.01 29.21
N ARG A 104 -9.08 2.99 29.66
CA ARG A 104 -8.71 2.63 31.05
C ARG A 104 -9.26 3.63 32.06
N THR A 105 -9.06 4.93 31.82
CA THR A 105 -9.58 5.99 32.71
C THR A 105 -11.11 5.92 32.80
N ARG A 106 -11.80 5.75 31.67
CA ARG A 106 -13.27 5.61 31.64
C ARG A 106 -13.76 4.39 32.44
N ARG A 107 -13.07 3.26 32.35
CA ARG A 107 -13.40 2.07 33.16
C ARG A 107 -13.25 2.36 34.64
N SER A 108 -12.10 2.91 35.06
CA SER A 108 -11.85 3.27 36.45
C SER A 108 -12.87 4.28 37.02
N LEU A 109 -13.32 5.26 36.21
CA LEU A 109 -14.36 6.20 36.63
C LEU A 109 -15.72 5.51 36.82
N ARG A 110 -16.11 4.60 35.93
CA ARG A 110 -17.34 3.80 36.09
C ARG A 110 -17.28 2.85 37.29
N ASP A 111 -16.12 2.25 37.52
CA ASP A 111 -15.91 1.40 38.70
C ASP A 111 -16.03 2.23 40.00
N ARG A 112 -15.52 3.47 40.00
CA ARG A 112 -15.67 4.39 41.14
C ARG A 112 -17.11 4.86 41.32
N GLU A 113 -17.81 5.17 40.23
CA GLU A 113 -19.23 5.56 40.24
C GLU A 113 -20.09 4.47 40.87
N THR A 114 -19.93 3.21 40.43
CA THR A 114 -20.66 2.06 40.99
C THR A 114 -20.34 1.81 42.46
N GLN A 115 -19.08 1.99 42.88
CA GLN A 115 -18.72 1.90 44.30
C GLN A 115 -19.39 2.98 45.15
N LEU A 116 -19.40 4.23 44.69
CA LEU A 116 -20.05 5.34 45.41
C LEU A 116 -21.57 5.15 45.46
N PHE A 117 -22.17 4.68 44.37
CA PHE A 117 -23.60 4.36 44.30
C PHE A 117 -23.97 3.26 45.31
N ASN A 118 -23.25 2.13 45.30
CA ASN A 118 -23.51 1.03 46.24
C ASN A 118 -23.34 1.46 47.70
N ARG A 119 -22.33 2.29 47.99
CA ARG A 119 -22.15 2.84 49.34
C ARG A 119 -23.32 3.73 49.76
N GLY A 120 -23.79 4.61 48.88
CA GLY A 120 -24.94 5.47 49.14
C GLY A 120 -26.22 4.67 49.44
N MET A 121 -26.48 3.62 48.64
CA MET A 121 -27.63 2.73 48.84
C MET A 121 -27.59 2.02 50.20
N MET A 122 -26.41 1.52 50.60
CA MET A 122 -26.23 0.88 51.91
C MET A 122 -26.43 1.85 53.09
N GLU A 123 -25.99 3.11 52.95
CA GLU A 123 -26.18 4.14 53.98
C GLU A 123 -27.66 4.53 54.14
N GLU A 124 -28.40 4.61 53.03
CA GLU A 124 -29.84 4.88 53.03
C GLU A 124 -30.64 3.70 53.63
N GLU A 125 -30.33 2.46 53.26
CA GLU A 125 -30.94 1.27 53.85
C GLU A 125 -30.68 1.17 55.36
N ALA A 126 -29.45 1.46 55.80
CA ALA A 126 -29.12 1.49 57.22
C ALA A 126 -29.88 2.59 57.98
N GLN A 127 -30.08 3.77 57.39
CA GLN A 127 -30.89 4.83 57.99
C GLN A 127 -32.37 4.44 58.11
N LEU A 128 -32.95 3.79 57.09
CA LEU A 128 -34.33 3.31 57.14
C LEU A 128 -34.53 2.25 58.24
N LEU A 129 -33.56 1.35 58.42
CA LEU A 129 -33.59 0.37 59.51
C LEU A 129 -33.41 1.02 60.89
N ALA A 130 -32.56 2.05 61.00
CA ALA A 130 -32.32 2.75 62.26
C ALA A 130 -33.51 3.64 62.70
N PHE A 131 -34.27 4.18 61.75
CA PHE A 131 -35.49 4.96 62.00
C PHE A 131 -36.76 4.10 62.08
N SER A 132 -36.66 2.78 61.91
CA SER A 132 -37.79 1.88 62.14
C SER A 132 -38.09 1.88 63.66
N PRO A 133 -39.25 2.41 64.11
CA PRO A 133 -39.62 2.32 65.51
C PRO A 133 -39.71 0.83 65.89
N PRO A 134 -39.41 0.44 67.14
CA PRO A 134 -39.61 -0.94 67.59
C PRO A 134 -41.09 -1.29 67.40
N GLY A 135 -41.37 -2.07 66.35
CA GLY A 135 -42.73 -2.47 66.00
C GLY A 135 -43.31 -3.35 67.11
N PRO A 136 -44.54 -3.08 67.58
CA PRO A 136 -45.22 -3.91 68.56
C PRO A 136 -45.47 -5.33 68.02
N SER A 137 -45.33 -6.29 68.92
CA SER A 137 -45.57 -7.72 68.73
C SER A 137 -46.86 -8.04 67.96
N THR A 138 -46.71 -8.95 67.00
CA THR A 138 -47.69 -9.58 66.11
C THR A 138 -49.04 -9.88 66.78
N GLN A 139 -50.12 -9.26 66.29
CA GLN A 139 -51.46 -9.85 66.29
C GLN A 139 -51.85 -10.23 64.87
N THR A 140 -52.53 -11.37 64.80
CA THR A 140 -52.89 -12.17 63.63
C THR A 140 -53.99 -11.51 62.77
N ALA A 141 -53.95 -11.81 61.46
CA ALA A 141 -55.03 -11.77 60.45
C ALA A 141 -55.31 -10.41 59.76
N PRO A 142 -56.03 -10.36 58.60
CA PRO A 142 -56.53 -11.42 57.72
C PRO A 142 -56.09 -11.30 56.23
N SER A 143 -56.35 -12.37 55.47
CA SER A 143 -56.24 -12.46 54.01
C SER A 143 -57.17 -11.49 53.27
N VAL A 144 -56.61 -10.64 52.40
CA VAL A 144 -57.34 -9.74 51.48
C VAL A 144 -56.94 -10.08 50.03
N PRO A 145 -57.89 -10.05 49.07
CA PRO A 145 -57.76 -10.77 47.80
C PRO A 145 -56.91 -10.06 46.76
N HIS A 146 -56.39 -10.91 45.86
CA HIS A 146 -55.59 -10.60 44.68
C HIS A 146 -56.29 -9.57 43.77
N VAL A 147 -55.77 -8.34 43.77
CA VAL A 147 -56.09 -7.33 42.76
C VAL A 147 -55.18 -7.56 41.55
N ALA A 148 -55.77 -7.55 40.36
CA ALA A 148 -55.10 -7.79 39.08
C ALA A 148 -54.08 -6.68 38.76
N PRO A 149 -52.95 -7.02 38.12
CA PRO A 149 -51.95 -6.02 37.73
C PRO A 149 -52.49 -5.10 36.61
N PRO A 150 -52.16 -3.80 36.64
CA PRO A 150 -52.50 -2.86 35.58
C PRO A 150 -51.74 -3.18 34.28
N PRO A 151 -52.32 -2.84 33.10
CA PRO A 151 -51.72 -3.15 31.82
C PRO A 151 -50.41 -2.40 31.62
N GLU A 152 -49.42 -3.18 31.24
CA GLU A 152 -48.04 -2.86 30.94
C GLU A 152 -48.01 -1.95 29.70
N HIS A 153 -47.80 -0.65 29.90
CA HIS A 153 -47.33 0.21 28.82
C HIS A 153 -45.81 0.04 28.72
N ASP A 154 -45.42 -1.08 28.11
CA ASP A 154 -44.10 -1.29 27.54
C ASP A 154 -43.90 -0.30 26.39
N SER A 155 -43.49 0.93 26.71
CA SER A 155 -42.60 1.69 25.82
C SER A 155 -41.19 1.10 25.91
N PHE A 156 -41.13 -0.17 25.51
CA PHE A 156 -39.96 -0.93 25.17
C PHE A 156 -39.31 -0.19 24.00
N PHE A 157 -38.24 0.52 24.29
CA PHE A 157 -37.35 1.07 23.29
C PHE A 157 -37.03 -0.04 22.27
N ASP A 158 -37.57 0.09 21.06
CA ASP A 158 -37.50 -0.94 20.05
C ASP A 158 -36.08 -1.02 19.46
N TRP A 159 -35.26 -1.90 20.04
CA TRP A 159 -33.91 -2.19 19.56
C TRP A 159 -33.89 -2.79 18.15
N THR A 160 -35.04 -3.18 17.58
CA THR A 160 -35.12 -3.62 16.17
C THR A 160 -35.21 -2.45 15.17
N SER A 161 -35.47 -1.23 15.65
CA SER A 161 -35.42 -0.01 14.85
C SER A 161 -34.00 0.57 14.72
N VAL A 162 -32.99 -0.02 15.36
CA VAL A 162 -31.58 0.28 15.06
C VAL A 162 -31.26 -0.38 13.71
N PRO A 163 -30.93 0.39 12.65
CA PRO A 163 -30.66 -0.18 11.35
C PRO A 163 -29.50 -1.20 11.45
N PRO A 164 -29.65 -2.43 10.92
CA PRO A 164 -28.58 -3.41 10.85
C PRO A 164 -27.55 -2.92 9.83
N GLY A 165 -26.67 -2.03 10.27
CA GLY A 165 -25.70 -1.36 9.42
C GLY A 165 -24.68 -0.51 10.19
N TRP A 166 -24.65 -0.62 11.52
CA TRP A 166 -23.48 -0.15 12.26
C TRP A 166 -22.41 -1.24 12.16
N PRO A 167 -21.21 -0.93 11.66
CA PRO A 167 -20.18 -1.94 11.46
C PRO A 167 -19.68 -2.43 12.82
N ASP A 168 -20.17 -3.61 13.22
CA ASP A 168 -19.32 -4.60 13.89
C ASP A 168 -18.24 -5.02 12.88
N GLN A 169 -17.28 -4.12 12.62
CA GLN A 169 -16.07 -4.47 11.88
C GLN A 169 -15.11 -5.15 12.85
N ASP A 170 -15.32 -6.45 13.02
CA ASP A 170 -14.30 -7.50 12.94
C ASP A 170 -12.88 -7.09 13.36
N PHE A 171 -12.67 -6.84 14.66
CA PHE A 171 -11.32 -6.76 15.24
C PHE A 171 -10.85 -8.08 15.87
N ALA A 172 -11.55 -9.19 15.61
CA ALA A 172 -11.25 -10.47 16.25
C ALA A 172 -11.39 -11.66 15.29
N ASN A 173 -10.73 -11.62 14.12
CA ASN A 173 -10.23 -12.84 13.49
C ASN A 173 -9.16 -12.56 12.41
N GLY A 174 -7.94 -12.35 12.88
CA GLY A 174 -6.73 -12.27 12.04
C GLY A 174 -5.55 -12.88 12.79
N SER A 175 -5.75 -14.04 13.41
CA SER A 175 -4.68 -14.81 14.06
C SER A 175 -4.96 -16.29 13.88
N ALA A 176 -4.54 -16.84 12.74
CA ALA A 176 -3.89 -18.16 12.65
C ALA A 176 -3.60 -18.50 11.17
N ALA A 177 -2.46 -19.17 10.97
CA ALA A 177 -2.06 -19.94 9.80
C ALA A 177 -1.32 -19.21 8.65
N PHE A 178 -0.19 -18.55 8.96
CA PHE A 178 1.00 -18.71 8.11
C PHE A 178 1.67 -20.05 8.47
N ALA A 179 1.14 -21.15 7.94
CA ALA A 179 1.79 -22.45 7.92
C ALA A 179 1.74 -22.96 6.49
N GLY A 180 2.75 -22.57 5.71
CA GLY A 180 2.85 -22.88 4.29
C GLY A 180 4.23 -22.57 3.75
N GLY A 181 5.28 -22.91 4.51
CA GLY A 181 6.63 -22.99 3.99
C GLY A 181 6.74 -24.17 3.03
N THR A 182 6.38 -23.97 1.77
CA THR A 182 6.89 -24.80 0.69
C THR A 182 8.32 -24.37 0.41
N ALA A 183 9.26 -25.26 0.75
CA ALA A 183 10.66 -25.14 0.41
C ALA A 183 10.84 -24.81 -1.10
N PRO A 184 11.79 -23.95 -1.48
CA PRO A 184 12.20 -23.88 -2.86
C PRO A 184 12.95 -25.16 -3.22
N ASP A 185 12.32 -25.98 -4.06
CA ASP A 185 12.93 -27.12 -4.72
C ASP A 185 14.21 -26.65 -5.42
N SER A 186 15.34 -27.14 -4.91
CA SER A 186 16.68 -26.89 -5.46
C SER A 186 16.87 -27.78 -6.68
N HIS A 187 16.17 -27.50 -7.77
CA HIS A 187 16.46 -28.10 -9.06
C HIS A 187 17.79 -27.54 -9.58
N LEU A 188 18.85 -28.29 -9.33
CA LEU A 188 20.12 -28.22 -10.03
C LEU A 188 19.87 -28.37 -11.54
N THR A 189 19.81 -27.25 -12.25
CA THR A 189 19.94 -27.21 -13.71
C THR A 189 21.39 -27.59 -14.07
N PRO A 190 21.61 -28.60 -14.93
CA PRO A 190 22.93 -28.84 -15.48
C PRO A 190 23.37 -27.62 -16.30
N GLY A 191 24.59 -27.15 -16.03
CA GLY A 191 25.17 -25.95 -16.61
C GLY A 191 25.09 -25.95 -18.13
N LEU A 192 24.39 -24.93 -18.65
CA LEU A 192 24.59 -24.49 -20.02
C LEU A 192 26.06 -24.06 -20.18
N PRO A 193 26.70 -24.40 -21.32
CA PRO A 193 28.02 -23.89 -21.63
C PRO A 193 27.98 -22.35 -21.66
N PRO A 194 29.04 -21.67 -21.20
CA PRO A 194 29.11 -20.21 -21.29
C PRO A 194 28.97 -19.80 -22.75
N ASP A 195 28.01 -18.93 -23.03
CA ASP A 195 27.91 -18.26 -24.32
C ASP A 195 29.25 -17.59 -24.65
N PRO A 196 29.67 -17.58 -25.92
CA PRO A 196 30.88 -16.90 -26.34
C PRO A 196 30.80 -15.44 -25.89
N VAL A 197 31.72 -15.06 -24.99
CA VAL A 197 31.84 -13.71 -24.44
C VAL A 197 31.90 -12.73 -25.61
N ALA A 198 30.79 -12.02 -25.84
CA ALA A 198 30.73 -10.93 -26.78
C ALA A 198 31.75 -9.90 -26.31
N ASP A 199 32.77 -9.64 -27.14
CA ASP A 199 33.90 -8.78 -26.84
C ASP A 199 33.40 -7.38 -26.41
N PRO A 200 33.44 -7.02 -25.11
CA PRO A 200 32.83 -5.80 -24.58
C PRO A 200 33.58 -4.54 -25.06
N SER A 201 34.75 -4.72 -25.70
CA SER A 201 35.58 -3.64 -26.23
C SER A 201 34.98 -2.90 -27.43
N ARG A 202 33.88 -3.38 -28.02
CA ARG A 202 33.14 -2.66 -29.08
C ARG A 202 32.11 -1.68 -28.58
N CYS A 203 31.79 -1.70 -27.29
CA CYS A 203 30.77 -0.85 -26.67
C CYS A 203 31.41 0.05 -25.61
N SER A 204 32.45 0.78 -26.00
CA SER A 204 32.98 1.83 -25.13
C SER A 204 31.87 2.84 -24.83
N PRO A 205 31.52 3.06 -23.56
CA PRO A 205 30.59 4.13 -23.21
C PRO A 205 31.14 5.45 -23.76
N PRO A 206 30.28 6.39 -24.17
CA PRO A 206 30.75 7.71 -24.55
C PRO A 206 31.58 8.26 -23.41
N LEU A 207 32.85 8.59 -23.68
CA LEU A 207 33.63 9.48 -22.83
C LEU A 207 32.76 10.72 -22.63
N VAL A 208 32.16 10.83 -21.44
CA VAL A 208 31.50 12.04 -21.01
C VAL A 208 32.60 13.09 -21.02
N VAL A 209 32.62 13.90 -22.07
CA VAL A 209 33.46 15.10 -22.14
C VAL A 209 32.98 15.96 -20.98
N GLN A 210 33.70 15.88 -19.87
CA GLN A 210 33.50 16.78 -18.75
C GLN A 210 33.76 18.18 -19.29
N GLY A 211 32.67 18.89 -19.56
CA GLY A 211 32.72 20.29 -19.90
C GLY A 211 33.34 21.02 -18.72
N SER A 212 34.57 21.48 -18.90
CA SER A 212 35.23 22.43 -18.02
C SER A 212 34.29 23.61 -17.84
N SER A 213 33.68 23.72 -16.67
CA SER A 213 32.97 24.93 -16.25
C SER A 213 34.03 25.99 -15.97
N ASP A 214 34.35 26.79 -16.98
CA ASP A 214 35.11 28.02 -16.82
C ASP A 214 34.38 28.91 -15.80
N GLY A 215 35.09 29.22 -14.72
CA GLY A 215 34.60 30.03 -13.62
C GLY A 215 34.35 31.46 -14.05
N THR A 216 33.08 31.87 -13.99
CA THR A 216 32.70 33.29 -13.99
C THR A 216 32.92 33.84 -12.58
N PRO A 217 33.78 34.85 -12.36
CA PRO A 217 33.94 35.46 -11.05
C PRO A 217 32.73 36.34 -10.70
N PRO A 218 32.40 36.51 -9.41
CA PRO A 218 31.32 37.38 -8.99
C PRO A 218 31.73 38.85 -9.15
N THR A 219 30.98 39.58 -9.97
CA THR A 219 31.05 41.05 -10.07
C THR A 219 30.53 41.66 -8.78
N SER A 220 31.45 42.14 -7.94
CA SER A 220 31.16 43.05 -6.84
C SER A 220 30.91 44.47 -7.37
N GLN A 221 29.69 44.96 -7.23
CA GLN A 221 29.36 46.40 -7.16
C GLN A 221 28.36 46.53 -6.01
N GLY A 222 28.51 47.36 -4.98
CA GLY A 222 29.32 48.55 -4.84
C GLY A 222 28.40 49.75 -4.59
N SER A 223 28.27 50.10 -3.30
CA SER A 223 27.82 51.39 -2.73
C SER A 223 26.34 51.77 -2.76
#